data_AF-A0A1I7TGF2-F1
#
_entry.id   AF-A0A1I7TGF2-F1
#
_cell.length_a   1.000
_cell.length_b   1.000
_cell.length_c   1.000
_cell.angle_alpha   90.00
_cell.angle_beta   90.00
_cell.angle_gamma   90.00
#
_symmetry.space_group_name_H-M   'P 1'
#
loop_
_entity.id
_entity.type
_entity.pdbx_description
1 polymer ?
#
loop_
_entity_poly.entity_id
_entity_poly.type
_entity_poly.pdbx_seq_one_letter_code
_entity_poly.pdbx_strand_id
1 'polypeptide(L)'
;MFHSRRFVGYLIILICLLSAFIFFTDIPDDSENLYHIPYPIIIKSENPVNVSAEDIALVIVLSEGVGRDFYRISIDSVECYATTRGYKFILTTDRYWGCDYLKDMFLAEKLFPNDHLELELCRKAWKNSQNVADQFAYTSCIRQLFGSPSDFGKVRILRKGTGHVRDDWLTSGIWSPERDFMLHGWKMNQLKETPRRPLEAVAMDQDIWYNPFRGEFDLDKCSFGNTTWNHDPRLIGTRGEVEYALRKYEMRVGMKRIKYLGRLFDLIRNNCEDILDDSEHLFHISYHPIKGSDSPLNISSERIAIVIVLAEGVERKFYEIAIDSVECYSKAHGYQFILTNDRNWGCDHLNDKFFRRHCVISKILPKYEAVLHLDADIGVVNPKRKLEEFLDPNFDIIFHDRHFSPEIGMASYLIRNTGYSRTLIKEFSEYEKHLPDGSFHGTDNGAIHMFLAEKLFPKNPIDLELCRRAWRNSRNVADQFAYTTCIRAMFGATTDFGTIRILKKGTGYVRDDWLTSGIWSPERDFMLHGWKMNQLKATPREAFEAEPMKQTVWYSPFQGGFDLDRCTFG
;
A
#
# COMPACT_ATOMS: atom_id res chain seq x y z
N MET A 1 49.84 -39.93 -13.84
CA MET A 1 49.80 -40.12 -12.37
C MET A 1 49.95 -38.76 -11.70
N PHE A 2 48.96 -38.41 -10.86
CA PHE A 2 48.93 -37.44 -9.73
C PHE A 2 49.60 -36.05 -9.88
N HIS A 3 48.87 -34.94 -9.97
CA HIS A 3 48.17 -34.14 -8.92
C HIS A 3 49.05 -33.38 -7.91
N SER A 4 48.84 -32.05 -7.84
CA SER A 4 48.51 -31.26 -6.63
C SER A 4 49.12 -29.84 -6.69
N ARG A 5 48.34 -28.82 -7.06
CA ARG A 5 47.65 -27.87 -6.15
C ARG A 5 48.56 -27.13 -5.17
N ARG A 6 48.82 -25.86 -5.47
CA ARG A 6 48.94 -24.73 -4.53
C ARG A 6 49.15 -23.46 -5.33
N PHE A 7 48.08 -22.73 -5.66
CA PHE A 7 48.09 -21.27 -5.94
C PHE A 7 46.66 -20.79 -6.28
N VAL A 8 45.66 -21.17 -5.46
CA VAL A 8 44.33 -20.54 -5.48
C VAL A 8 43.83 -20.50 -4.04
N GLY A 9 44.38 -19.59 -3.24
CA GLY A 9 44.07 -19.48 -1.80
C GLY A 9 43.97 -18.07 -1.26
N TYR A 10 44.28 -17.04 -2.05
CA TYR A 10 44.31 -15.65 -1.56
C TYR A 10 43.41 -14.66 -2.32
N LEU A 11 42.74 -15.08 -3.41
CA LEU A 11 41.86 -14.18 -4.19
C LEU A 11 40.35 -14.37 -3.90
N ILE A 12 39.96 -15.43 -3.18
CA ILE A 12 38.54 -15.71 -2.85
C ILE A 12 38.14 -15.10 -1.49
N ILE A 13 39.11 -14.76 -0.63
CA ILE A 13 38.83 -14.16 0.69
C ILE A 13 38.57 -12.63 0.59
N LEU A 14 39.03 -11.96 -0.47
CA LEU A 14 38.76 -10.53 -0.65
C LEU A 14 37.35 -10.24 -1.18
N ILE A 15 36.73 -11.18 -1.91
CA ILE A 15 35.41 -10.98 -2.54
C ILE A 15 34.25 -11.22 -1.54
N CYS A 16 34.44 -12.05 -0.51
CA CYS A 16 33.43 -12.24 0.54
C CYS A 16 33.42 -11.11 1.61
N LEU A 17 34.51 -10.36 1.75
CA LEU A 17 34.58 -9.19 2.64
C LEU A 17 34.04 -7.91 1.98
N LEU A 18 34.00 -7.85 0.64
CA LEU A 18 33.45 -6.71 -0.11
C LEU A 18 31.92 -6.73 -0.21
N SER A 19 31.26 -7.88 -0.06
CA SER A 19 29.78 -7.96 0.05
C SER A 19 29.23 -7.45 1.38
N ALA A 20 30.08 -7.32 2.42
CA ALA A 20 29.69 -6.76 3.72
C ALA A 20 29.85 -5.23 3.80
N PHE A 21 30.61 -4.61 2.89
CA PHE A 21 31.03 -3.19 3.01
C PHE A 21 30.30 -2.18 2.10
N ILE A 22 29.37 -2.60 1.23
CA ILE A 22 28.65 -1.68 0.32
C ILE A 22 27.30 -1.17 0.93
N PHE A 23 27.06 -1.36 2.23
CA PHE A 23 25.75 -1.05 2.85
C PHE A 23 25.70 0.17 3.78
N PHE A 24 26.76 0.95 3.90
CA PHE A 24 26.75 2.21 4.66
C PHE A 24 26.68 3.39 3.71
N THR A 25 25.49 3.66 3.17
CA THR A 25 25.14 5.03 2.81
C THR A 25 24.44 5.62 4.02
N ASP A 26 25.10 6.57 4.70
CA ASP A 26 24.49 7.34 5.77
C ASP A 26 23.22 8.01 5.25
N ILE A 27 22.13 7.78 5.99
CA ILE A 27 20.88 8.47 5.75
C ILE A 27 21.08 9.91 6.22
N PRO A 28 20.71 10.94 5.44
CA PRO A 28 20.85 12.33 5.86
C PRO A 28 20.21 12.62 7.22
N ASP A 29 20.88 13.48 7.98
CA ASP A 29 20.64 13.86 9.39
C ASP A 29 19.27 14.50 9.64
N ASP A 30 18.59 14.98 8.60
CA ASP A 30 17.27 15.65 8.64
C ASP A 30 16.09 14.75 9.10
N SER A 31 16.39 13.57 9.63
CA SER A 31 15.45 12.49 9.97
C SER A 31 15.43 12.16 11.47
N GLU A 32 16.23 12.84 12.28
CA GLU A 32 16.43 12.50 13.69
C GLU A 32 15.11 12.42 14.48
N ASN A 33 14.18 13.32 14.20
CA ASN A 33 12.84 13.33 14.79
C ASN A 33 12.05 12.02 14.57
N LEU A 34 12.30 11.28 13.47
CA LEU A 34 11.65 9.98 13.22
C LEU A 34 12.15 8.89 14.18
N TYR A 35 13.36 9.02 14.72
CA TYR A 35 13.93 8.08 15.67
C TYR A 35 13.28 8.15 17.05
N HIS A 36 12.65 9.30 17.38
CA HIS A 36 12.02 9.55 18.67
C HIS A 36 10.52 9.25 18.69
N ILE A 37 9.95 8.74 17.58
CA ILE A 37 8.54 8.36 17.56
C ILE A 37 8.37 7.06 18.36
N PRO A 38 7.62 7.08 19.49
CA PRO A 38 7.46 5.91 20.33
C PRO A 38 6.73 4.82 19.55
N TYR A 39 7.15 3.57 19.72
CA TYR A 39 6.31 2.47 19.24
C TYR A 39 4.99 2.47 20.02
N PRO A 40 3.88 2.04 19.39
CA PRO A 40 2.65 1.78 20.13
C PRO A 40 2.97 0.83 21.27
N ILE A 41 2.50 1.13 22.48
CA ILE A 41 2.58 0.18 23.60
C ILE A 41 1.86 -1.09 23.15
N ILE A 42 2.43 -2.26 23.44
CA ILE A 42 1.71 -3.53 23.26
C ILE A 42 0.56 -3.51 24.27
N ILE A 43 -0.62 -3.06 23.83
CA ILE A 43 -1.82 -3.05 24.66
C ILE A 43 -2.38 -4.47 24.65
N LYS A 44 -2.86 -4.94 25.82
CA LYS A 44 -3.71 -6.14 25.87
C LYS A 44 -4.85 -5.99 24.87
N SER A 45 -5.25 -7.09 24.23
CA SER A 45 -6.44 -7.08 23.37
C SER A 45 -7.59 -6.42 24.11
N GLU A 46 -8.27 -5.46 23.48
CA GLU A 46 -9.46 -4.83 24.04
C GLU A 46 -10.59 -5.84 24.26
N ASN A 47 -10.58 -6.93 23.47
CA ASN A 47 -11.45 -8.08 23.60
C ASN A 47 -10.59 -9.33 23.74
N PRO A 48 -10.06 -9.64 24.94
CA PRO A 48 -9.30 -10.86 25.14
C PRO A 48 -10.24 -12.06 24.97
N VAL A 49 -9.82 -13.05 24.18
CA VAL A 49 -10.55 -14.31 24.10
C VAL A 49 -10.28 -15.09 25.37
N ASN A 50 -11.35 -15.58 26.01
CA ASN A 50 -11.22 -16.43 27.18
C ASN A 50 -10.89 -17.86 26.73
N VAL A 51 -9.62 -18.23 26.80
CA VAL A 51 -9.11 -19.58 26.48
C VAL A 51 -8.44 -20.13 27.73
N SER A 52 -8.78 -21.35 28.13
CA SER A 52 -8.13 -22.03 29.26
C SER A 52 -6.64 -22.21 28.96
N ALA A 53 -5.78 -22.09 29.96
CA ALA A 53 -4.34 -22.27 29.78
C ALA A 53 -4.01 -23.67 29.22
N GLU A 54 -4.74 -24.70 29.64
CA GLU A 54 -4.56 -26.09 29.16
C GLU A 54 -4.89 -26.29 27.67
N ASP A 55 -5.64 -25.35 27.09
CA ASP A 55 -6.02 -25.31 25.67
C ASP A 55 -5.05 -24.48 24.82
N ILE A 56 -4.02 -23.89 25.44
CA ILE A 56 -2.96 -23.15 24.76
C ILE A 56 -1.72 -24.03 24.66
N ALA A 57 -1.14 -24.12 23.46
CA ALA A 57 0.11 -24.83 23.22
C ALA A 57 1.18 -23.92 22.61
N LEU A 58 2.42 -24.04 23.10
CA LEU A 58 3.62 -23.44 22.50
C LEU A 58 4.34 -24.55 21.73
N VAL A 59 4.44 -24.37 20.41
CA VAL A 59 4.99 -25.38 19.50
C VAL A 59 6.30 -24.87 18.90
N ILE A 60 7.36 -25.67 19.06
CA ILE A 60 8.64 -25.49 18.37
C ILE A 60 8.83 -26.66 17.40
N VAL A 61 9.07 -26.35 16.14
CA VAL A 61 9.35 -27.33 15.09
C VAL A 61 10.82 -27.20 14.69
N LEU A 62 11.59 -28.27 14.90
CA LEU A 62 13.00 -28.35 14.50
C LEU A 62 13.15 -28.98 13.12
N SER A 63 14.15 -28.52 12.37
CA SER A 63 14.54 -29.20 11.14
C SER A 63 15.06 -30.61 11.42
N GLU A 64 14.79 -31.53 10.52
CA GLU A 64 15.30 -32.89 10.60
C GLU A 64 16.83 -32.92 10.83
N GLY A 65 17.26 -33.71 11.83
CA GLY A 65 18.66 -33.83 12.22
C GLY A 65 19.16 -32.77 13.21
N VAL A 66 18.36 -31.73 13.50
CA VAL A 66 18.68 -30.73 14.52
C VAL A 66 18.07 -31.13 15.86
N GLY A 67 18.93 -31.35 16.87
CA GLY A 67 18.51 -31.70 18.22
C GLY A 67 18.26 -30.49 19.11
N ARG A 68 17.63 -30.72 20.28
CA ARG A 68 17.39 -29.72 21.32
C ARG A 68 18.65 -28.93 21.68
N ASP A 69 19.79 -29.61 21.77
CA ASP A 69 21.07 -29.02 22.17
C ASP A 69 21.51 -27.83 21.30
N PHE A 70 21.15 -27.81 20.02
CA PHE A 70 21.52 -26.72 19.13
C PHE A 70 20.81 -25.39 19.48
N TYR A 71 19.64 -25.48 20.12
CA TYR A 71 18.79 -24.36 20.54
C TYR A 71 18.53 -24.34 22.06
N ARG A 72 19.35 -25.07 22.84
CA ARG A 72 19.10 -25.46 24.23
C ARG A 72 18.48 -24.35 25.08
N ILE A 73 19.17 -23.21 25.21
CA ILE A 73 18.73 -22.09 26.05
C ILE A 73 17.37 -21.53 25.58
N SER A 74 17.14 -21.43 24.27
CA SER A 74 15.87 -20.91 23.75
C SER A 74 14.71 -21.86 24.02
N ILE A 75 14.90 -23.17 23.79
CA ILE A 75 13.88 -24.19 24.01
C ILE A 75 13.57 -24.29 25.50
N ASP A 76 14.59 -24.37 26.36
CA ASP A 76 14.41 -24.46 27.80
C ASP A 76 13.66 -23.23 28.34
N SER A 77 13.97 -22.03 27.81
CA SER A 77 13.28 -20.79 28.22
C SER A 77 11.80 -20.78 27.85
N VAL A 78 11.44 -21.32 26.68
CA VAL A 78 10.06 -21.36 26.19
C VAL A 78 9.26 -22.46 26.90
N GLU A 79 9.87 -23.63 27.12
CA GLU A 79 9.26 -24.73 27.88
C GLU A 79 9.00 -24.32 29.32
N CYS A 80 9.98 -23.70 29.98
CA CYS A 80 9.80 -23.17 31.32
C CYS A 80 8.62 -22.18 31.35
N TYR A 81 8.52 -21.29 30.35
CA TYR A 81 7.43 -20.29 30.26
C TYR A 81 6.08 -20.98 30.12
N ALA A 82 5.96 -21.98 29.24
CA ALA A 82 4.75 -22.76 29.08
C ALA A 82 4.33 -23.43 30.40
N THR A 83 5.27 -24.11 31.09
CA THR A 83 5.02 -24.76 32.38
C THR A 83 4.51 -23.77 33.43
N THR A 84 5.16 -22.62 33.58
CA THR A 84 4.71 -21.61 34.57
C THR A 84 3.32 -21.05 34.30
N ARG A 85 2.88 -21.07 33.04
CA ARG A 85 1.57 -20.57 32.63
C ARG A 85 0.49 -21.64 32.56
N GLY A 86 0.85 -22.91 32.75
CA GLY A 86 -0.05 -24.04 32.55
C GLY A 86 -0.36 -24.33 31.07
N TYR A 87 0.48 -23.83 30.15
CA TYR A 87 0.37 -24.10 28.72
C TYR A 87 1.02 -25.45 28.36
N LYS A 88 0.56 -26.07 27.29
CA LYS A 88 1.22 -27.25 26.71
C LYS A 88 2.49 -26.82 25.99
N PHE A 89 3.58 -27.57 26.16
CA PHE A 89 4.79 -27.39 25.36
C PHE A 89 4.96 -28.57 24.40
N ILE A 90 5.18 -28.30 23.12
CA ILE A 90 5.35 -29.31 22.08
C ILE A 90 6.63 -29.03 21.31
N LEU A 91 7.59 -29.94 21.42
CA LEU A 91 8.79 -29.95 20.59
C LEU A 91 8.67 -31.08 19.56
N THR A 92 8.73 -30.75 18.28
CA THR A 92 8.56 -31.71 17.18
C THR A 92 9.52 -31.42 16.03
N THR A 93 9.48 -32.22 14.96
CA THR A 93 10.29 -32.01 13.76
C THR A 93 9.44 -31.87 12.49
N ASP A 94 10.04 -31.29 11.44
CA ASP A 94 9.42 -31.10 10.13
C ASP A 94 9.36 -32.37 9.26
N ARG A 95 9.92 -33.51 9.72
CA ARG A 95 10.03 -34.79 9.00
C ARG A 95 8.74 -35.28 8.30
N TYR A 96 7.55 -34.90 8.78
CA TYR A 96 6.26 -35.35 8.26
C TYR A 96 5.40 -34.24 7.63
N TRP A 97 5.94 -33.04 7.46
CA TRP A 97 5.20 -31.86 7.02
C TRP A 97 5.64 -31.44 5.61
N GLY A 98 4.90 -31.89 4.60
CA GLY A 98 5.13 -31.54 3.19
C GLY A 98 4.76 -30.09 2.89
N CYS A 99 5.56 -29.13 3.35
CA CYS A 99 5.31 -27.70 3.19
C CYS A 99 6.30 -27.06 2.21
N ASP A 100 6.17 -27.37 0.91
CA ASP A 100 7.01 -26.77 -0.15
C ASP A 100 6.49 -25.40 -0.64
N TYR A 101 5.55 -24.78 0.08
CA TYR A 101 4.96 -23.51 -0.32
C TYR A 101 5.73 -22.30 0.25
N LEU A 102 6.01 -21.33 -0.62
CA LEU A 102 6.50 -20.02 -0.21
C LEU A 102 5.41 -19.30 0.58
N LYS A 103 5.62 -19.16 1.89
CA LYS A 103 4.67 -18.54 2.83
C LYS A 103 4.10 -17.20 2.33
N ASP A 104 4.93 -16.37 1.70
CA ASP A 104 4.55 -15.02 1.27
C ASP A 104 3.62 -15.06 0.05
N MET A 105 3.95 -15.85 -0.98
CA MET A 105 3.08 -16.03 -2.15
C MET A 105 1.78 -16.71 -1.78
N PHE A 106 1.85 -17.79 -0.98
CA PHE A 106 0.66 -18.50 -0.51
C PHE A 106 -0.30 -17.55 0.19
N LEU A 107 0.21 -16.70 1.09
CA LEU A 107 -0.62 -15.74 1.79
C LEU A 107 -1.19 -14.69 0.83
N ALA A 108 -0.41 -14.22 -0.14
CA ALA A 108 -0.88 -13.26 -1.13
C ALA A 108 -2.01 -13.79 -2.01
N GLU A 109 -1.87 -15.02 -2.53
CA GLU A 109 -2.92 -15.66 -3.32
C GLU A 109 -4.21 -15.90 -2.54
N LYS A 110 -4.10 -16.16 -1.23
CA LYS A 110 -5.26 -16.33 -0.35
C LYS A 110 -5.96 -15.02 -0.03
N LEU A 111 -5.21 -13.95 0.19
CA LEU A 111 -5.76 -12.65 0.57
C LEU A 111 -6.21 -11.83 -0.63
N PHE A 112 -5.58 -12.00 -1.79
CA PHE A 112 -5.78 -11.21 -3.01
C PHE A 112 -5.98 -12.07 -4.25
N PRO A 113 -6.95 -13.02 -4.26
CA PRO A 113 -7.08 -14.01 -5.33
C PRO A 113 -7.42 -13.42 -6.71
N ASN A 114 -7.88 -12.16 -6.75
CA ASN A 114 -8.28 -11.46 -7.97
C ASN A 114 -7.20 -10.49 -8.51
N ASP A 115 -6.09 -10.31 -7.79
CA ASP A 115 -4.99 -9.42 -8.17
C ASP A 115 -3.99 -10.14 -9.09
N HIS A 116 -4.52 -10.68 -10.20
CA HIS A 116 -3.80 -11.61 -11.08
C HIS A 116 -2.52 -11.01 -11.66
N LEU A 117 -2.57 -9.76 -12.12
CA LEU A 117 -1.43 -9.09 -12.73
C LEU A 117 -0.29 -8.92 -11.72
N GLU A 118 -0.59 -8.37 -10.55
CA GLU A 118 0.37 -8.12 -9.49
C GLU A 118 0.96 -9.43 -8.95
N LEU A 119 0.14 -10.47 -8.78
CA LEU A 119 0.59 -11.80 -8.38
C LEU A 119 1.54 -12.41 -9.43
N GLU A 120 1.22 -12.32 -10.72
CA GLU A 120 2.09 -12.81 -11.80
C GLU A 120 3.43 -12.06 -11.87
N LEU A 121 3.42 -10.72 -11.71
CA LEU A 121 4.65 -9.94 -11.65
C LEU A 121 5.55 -10.40 -10.49
N CYS A 122 4.98 -10.64 -9.31
CA CYS A 122 5.74 -11.17 -8.18
C CYS A 122 6.20 -12.62 -8.39
N ARG A 123 5.39 -13.49 -9.02
CA ARG A 123 5.80 -14.85 -9.41
C ARG A 123 6.96 -14.83 -10.38
N LYS A 124 6.95 -13.95 -11.38
CA LYS A 124 8.05 -13.79 -12.34
C LYS A 124 9.33 -13.34 -11.66
N ALA A 125 9.24 -12.35 -10.78
CA ALA A 125 10.38 -11.90 -9.97
C ALA A 125 10.96 -13.03 -9.11
N TRP A 126 10.10 -13.88 -8.53
CA TRP A 126 10.53 -15.07 -7.80
C TRP A 126 11.23 -16.10 -8.68
N LYS A 127 10.63 -16.48 -9.82
CA LYS A 127 11.20 -17.45 -10.77
C LYS A 127 12.59 -17.02 -11.25
N ASN A 128 12.80 -15.72 -11.41
CA ASN A 128 14.06 -15.14 -11.87
C ASN A 128 15.06 -14.85 -10.73
N SER A 129 14.74 -15.19 -9.48
CA SER A 129 15.59 -14.92 -8.32
C SER A 129 16.82 -15.82 -8.28
N GLN A 130 18.02 -15.24 -8.22
CA GLN A 130 19.30 -15.98 -8.22
C GLN A 130 20.13 -15.77 -6.94
N ASN A 131 19.81 -14.74 -6.16
CA ASN A 131 20.55 -14.39 -4.95
C ASN A 131 19.64 -13.76 -3.89
N VAL A 132 20.20 -13.51 -2.71
CA VAL A 132 19.46 -12.95 -1.57
C VAL A 132 18.85 -11.57 -1.88
N ALA A 133 19.51 -10.74 -2.69
CA ALA A 133 18.95 -9.44 -3.08
C ALA A 133 17.71 -9.59 -3.98
N ASP A 134 17.68 -10.62 -4.82
CA ASP A 134 16.49 -10.96 -5.62
C ASP A 134 15.35 -11.45 -4.74
N GLN A 135 15.65 -12.30 -3.76
CA GLN A 135 14.67 -12.75 -2.79
C GLN A 135 14.05 -11.57 -2.02
N PHE A 136 14.84 -10.56 -1.66
CA PHE A 136 14.32 -9.34 -1.04
C PHE A 136 13.50 -8.48 -2.00
N ALA A 137 13.83 -8.44 -3.29
CA ALA A 137 13.03 -7.76 -4.31
C ALA A 137 11.66 -8.45 -4.50
N TYR A 138 11.65 -9.78 -4.60
CA TYR A 138 10.43 -10.58 -4.59
C TYR A 138 9.60 -10.34 -3.31
N THR A 139 10.24 -10.40 -2.13
CA THR A 139 9.54 -10.18 -0.86
C THR A 139 8.96 -8.76 -0.81
N SER A 140 9.68 -7.76 -1.32
CA SER A 140 9.19 -6.39 -1.43
C SER A 140 7.98 -6.30 -2.38
N CYS A 141 7.98 -7.07 -3.48
CA CYS A 141 6.82 -7.18 -4.38
C CYS A 141 5.57 -7.66 -3.63
N ILE A 142 5.66 -8.78 -2.90
CA ILE A 142 4.53 -9.29 -2.11
C ILE A 142 4.12 -8.32 -0.99
N ARG A 143 5.08 -7.65 -0.35
CA ARG A 143 4.75 -6.67 0.70
C ARG A 143 4.04 -5.43 0.15
N GLN A 144 4.25 -5.06 -1.11
CA GLN A 144 3.47 -4.00 -1.76
C GLN A 144 2.01 -4.41 -1.93
N LEU A 145 1.73 -5.67 -2.30
CA LEU A 145 0.34 -6.17 -2.38
C LEU A 145 -0.38 -6.01 -1.03
N PHE A 146 0.30 -6.27 0.08
CA PHE A 146 -0.29 -6.18 1.41
C PHE A 146 -0.48 -4.74 1.87
N GLY A 147 0.47 -3.87 1.53
CA GLY A 147 0.48 -2.48 1.96
C GLY A 147 0.72 -2.30 3.46
N SER A 148 0.28 -1.16 3.97
CA SER A 148 0.30 -0.75 5.38
C SER A 148 -0.89 -1.23 6.23
N PRO A 149 -2.06 -1.66 5.67
CA PRO A 149 -3.07 -2.35 6.46
C PRO A 149 -2.48 -3.53 7.24
N SER A 150 -3.01 -3.76 8.44
CA SER A 150 -2.57 -4.85 9.33
C SER A 150 -3.61 -5.95 9.44
N ASP A 151 -4.86 -5.68 9.07
CA ASP A 151 -5.99 -6.59 9.18
C ASP A 151 -6.53 -6.93 7.78
N PHE A 152 -6.62 -8.23 7.49
CA PHE A 152 -7.09 -8.80 6.22
C PHE A 152 -8.17 -9.84 6.56
N GLY A 153 -9.35 -9.34 6.96
CA GLY A 153 -10.44 -10.16 7.46
C GLY A 153 -10.06 -10.85 8.78
N LYS A 154 -9.93 -12.18 8.76
CA LYS A 154 -9.54 -12.97 9.94
C LYS A 154 -8.03 -13.11 10.12
N VAL A 155 -7.22 -12.58 9.20
CA VAL A 155 -5.76 -12.63 9.25
C VAL A 155 -5.24 -11.27 9.68
N ARG A 156 -4.34 -11.23 10.68
CA ARG A 156 -3.65 -10.01 11.12
C ARG A 156 -2.15 -10.15 10.97
N ILE A 157 -1.51 -9.16 10.35
CA ILE A 157 -0.06 -9.01 10.27
C ILE A 157 0.32 -7.83 11.17
N LEU A 158 0.99 -8.14 12.30
CA LEU A 158 1.45 -7.11 13.24
C LEU A 158 2.54 -6.24 12.60
N ARG A 159 2.51 -4.95 12.93
CA ARG A 159 3.49 -3.98 12.44
C ARG A 159 4.85 -4.24 13.07
N LYS A 160 5.91 -3.77 12.40
CA LYS A 160 7.26 -3.78 12.97
C LYS A 160 7.28 -3.11 14.34
N GLY A 161 7.98 -3.73 15.28
CA GLY A 161 8.05 -3.30 16.68
C GLY A 161 6.81 -3.62 17.53
N THR A 162 5.73 -4.17 16.96
CA THR A 162 4.52 -4.57 17.71
C THR A 162 4.31 -6.08 17.79
N GLY A 163 5.21 -6.86 17.16
CA GLY A 163 5.19 -8.32 17.20
C GLY A 163 5.62 -8.89 18.55
N HIS A 164 5.33 -10.18 18.74
CA HIS A 164 5.66 -10.92 19.97
C HIS A 164 7.15 -11.30 20.09
N VAL A 165 7.89 -11.20 18.99
CA VAL A 165 9.30 -11.58 18.90
C VAL A 165 10.06 -10.62 17.99
N ARG A 166 11.34 -10.42 18.28
CA ARG A 166 12.29 -9.74 17.40
C ARG A 166 13.67 -10.39 17.45
N ASP A 167 14.51 -10.10 16.48
CA ASP A 167 15.87 -10.60 16.50
C ASP A 167 16.71 -9.96 17.63
N ASP A 168 17.51 -10.79 18.30
CA ASP A 168 18.40 -10.44 19.41
C ASP A 168 19.51 -9.48 18.96
N TRP A 169 20.12 -9.78 17.81
CA TRP A 169 21.26 -9.04 17.27
C TRP A 169 20.94 -7.58 16.93
N LEU A 170 19.67 -7.20 16.78
CA LEU A 170 19.26 -5.83 16.47
C LEU A 170 19.63 -4.82 17.57
N THR A 171 19.79 -5.28 18.81
CA THR A 171 20.09 -4.44 19.98
C THR A 171 21.18 -5.03 20.87
N SER A 172 22.06 -5.86 20.31
CA SER A 172 23.12 -6.54 21.07
C SER A 172 22.59 -7.38 22.23
N GLY A 173 21.40 -7.97 22.08
CA GLY A 173 20.70 -8.74 23.13
C GLY A 173 20.09 -7.92 24.24
N ILE A 174 20.21 -6.58 24.23
CA ILE A 174 19.57 -5.72 25.22
C ILE A 174 18.06 -5.72 24.99
N TRP A 175 17.28 -5.99 26.03
CA TRP A 175 15.82 -6.02 26.00
C TRP A 175 15.22 -5.14 27.11
N SER A 176 13.93 -4.80 26.95
CA SER A 176 13.20 -4.02 27.94
C SER A 176 11.96 -4.77 28.43
N PRO A 177 11.77 -4.95 29.76
CA PRO A 177 10.57 -5.59 30.32
C PRO A 177 9.26 -4.88 29.99
N GLU A 178 9.30 -3.59 29.67
CA GLU A 178 8.12 -2.80 29.27
C GLU A 178 7.74 -3.01 27.80
N ARG A 179 8.63 -3.60 26.99
CA ARG A 179 8.51 -3.62 25.52
C ARG A 179 8.61 -5.02 24.95
N ASP A 180 9.63 -5.77 25.33
CA ASP A 180 9.99 -7.05 24.73
C ASP A 180 9.25 -8.20 25.39
N PHE A 181 8.91 -9.20 24.59
CA PHE A 181 8.37 -10.48 25.07
C PHE A 181 9.30 -11.64 24.75
N MET A 182 9.67 -11.83 23.49
CA MET A 182 10.63 -12.85 23.06
C MET A 182 11.74 -12.28 22.18
N LEU A 183 12.92 -12.89 22.26
CA LEU A 183 14.04 -12.64 21.36
C LEU A 183 14.30 -13.88 20.49
N HIS A 184 14.69 -13.65 19.25
CA HIS A 184 14.97 -14.68 18.24
C HIS A 184 16.47 -14.67 17.87
N GLY A 185 16.97 -15.83 17.44
CA GLY A 185 18.34 -15.99 16.91
C GLY A 185 19.31 -16.74 17.82
N TRP A 186 18.86 -17.34 18.92
CA TRP A 186 19.73 -18.00 19.89
C TRP A 186 20.14 -19.42 19.48
N LYS A 187 21.18 -19.53 18.65
CA LYS A 187 21.83 -20.80 18.29
C LYS A 187 23.06 -21.02 19.17
N MET A 188 23.24 -22.21 19.76
CA MET A 188 24.32 -22.43 20.73
C MET A 188 25.73 -22.26 20.13
N ASN A 189 25.91 -22.53 18.83
CA ASN A 189 27.18 -22.29 18.13
C ASN A 189 27.48 -20.80 17.86
N GLN A 190 26.51 -19.91 18.07
CA GLN A 190 26.60 -18.45 17.90
C GLN A 190 26.74 -17.72 19.26
N LEU A 191 26.68 -18.45 20.38
CA LEU A 191 26.79 -17.88 21.72
C LEU A 191 28.20 -17.35 21.99
N LYS A 192 28.30 -16.13 22.51
CA LYS A 192 29.55 -15.51 22.98
C LYS A 192 29.47 -15.09 24.44
N GLU A 193 30.64 -14.93 25.07
CA GLU A 193 30.72 -14.40 26.44
C GLU A 193 30.27 -12.94 26.46
N THR A 194 29.35 -12.61 27.37
CA THR A 194 28.85 -11.24 27.56
C THR A 194 29.98 -10.30 28.00
N PRO A 195 30.30 -9.24 27.23
CA PRO A 195 31.38 -8.32 27.55
C PRO A 195 31.28 -7.73 28.97
N ARG A 196 32.44 -7.54 29.62
CA ARG A 196 32.50 -6.93 30.96
C ARG A 196 32.23 -5.41 30.96
N ARG A 197 32.36 -4.77 29.79
CA ARG A 197 32.04 -3.35 29.59
C ARG A 197 30.52 -3.13 29.51
N PRO A 198 30.03 -1.90 29.77
CA PRO A 198 28.65 -1.54 29.46
C PRO A 198 28.31 -1.87 28.00
N LEU A 199 27.12 -2.43 27.78
CA LEU A 199 26.58 -2.70 26.45
C LEU A 199 25.66 -1.55 26.04
N GLU A 200 25.59 -1.31 24.74
CA GLU A 200 24.68 -0.33 24.14
C GLU A 200 23.70 -1.06 23.21
N ALA A 201 22.47 -0.55 23.14
CA ALA A 201 21.45 -1.10 22.25
C ALA A 201 21.80 -0.72 20.80
N VAL A 202 22.62 -1.54 20.16
CA VAL A 202 23.04 -1.36 18.77
C VAL A 202 23.04 -2.69 18.05
N ALA A 203 22.90 -2.66 16.72
CA ALA A 203 22.97 -3.87 15.91
C ALA A 203 24.38 -4.49 15.98
N MET A 204 24.45 -5.80 16.21
CA MET A 204 25.67 -6.60 16.14
C MET A 204 25.59 -7.60 14.97
N ASP A 205 26.62 -8.43 14.82
CA ASP A 205 26.62 -9.52 13.84
C ASP A 205 25.45 -10.49 14.11
N GLN A 206 24.79 -10.95 13.04
CA GLN A 206 23.63 -11.85 13.13
C GLN A 206 23.99 -13.24 13.67
N ASP A 207 25.26 -13.62 13.60
CA ASP A 207 25.80 -14.89 14.09
C ASP A 207 26.42 -14.77 15.49
N ILE A 208 26.09 -13.71 16.22
CA ILE A 208 26.51 -13.50 17.60
C ILE A 208 25.28 -13.21 18.45
N TRP A 209 25.22 -13.80 19.64
CA TRP A 209 24.31 -13.40 20.70
C TRP A 209 24.94 -13.61 22.10
N TYR A 210 24.39 -12.94 23.10
CA TYR A 210 24.81 -13.05 24.50
C TYR A 210 23.72 -13.69 25.33
N ASN A 211 24.09 -14.57 26.26
CA ASN A 211 23.11 -15.21 27.13
C ASN A 211 22.46 -14.16 28.06
N PRO A 212 21.12 -13.91 27.95
CA PRO A 212 20.44 -12.97 28.82
C PRO A 212 20.21 -13.53 30.23
N PHE A 213 20.59 -14.78 30.48
CA PHE A 213 20.43 -15.47 31.76
C PHE A 213 21.78 -15.76 32.42
N ARG A 214 21.79 -15.65 33.74
CA ARG A 214 22.87 -16.05 34.63
C ARG A 214 22.61 -17.49 35.10
N GLY A 215 23.21 -18.44 34.38
CA GLY A 215 23.12 -19.88 34.66
C GLY A 215 22.32 -20.65 33.61
N GLU A 216 22.00 -21.91 33.92
CA GLU A 216 21.19 -22.80 33.09
C GLU A 216 19.75 -22.92 33.63
N PHE A 217 18.83 -23.36 32.78
CA PHE A 217 17.45 -23.62 33.15
C PHE A 217 17.31 -24.97 33.85
N ASP A 218 16.60 -24.98 34.97
CA ASP A 218 16.18 -26.19 35.68
C ASP A 218 14.67 -26.32 35.47
N LEU A 219 14.28 -27.17 34.52
CA LEU A 219 12.88 -27.30 34.07
C LEU A 219 11.94 -27.77 35.19
N ASP A 220 12.45 -28.54 36.15
CA ASP A 220 11.66 -29.02 37.29
C ASP A 220 11.31 -27.90 38.27
N LYS A 221 12.03 -26.78 38.23
CA LYS A 221 11.79 -25.61 39.10
C LYS A 221 10.91 -24.55 38.44
N CYS A 222 10.49 -24.73 37.20
CA CYS A 222 9.68 -23.76 36.47
C CYS A 222 8.28 -23.56 37.10
N SER A 223 8.17 -22.63 38.02
CA SER A 223 6.92 -22.25 38.71
C SER A 223 6.89 -20.75 39.03
N PHE A 224 5.71 -20.14 39.12
CA PHE A 224 5.57 -18.73 39.49
C PHE A 224 6.22 -18.45 40.84
N GLY A 225 7.26 -17.60 40.86
CA GLY A 225 7.97 -17.18 42.07
C GLY A 225 9.23 -17.98 42.43
N ASN A 226 9.49 -19.13 41.80
CA ASN A 226 10.70 -19.95 42.01
C ASN A 226 11.43 -20.25 40.68
N THR A 227 11.51 -19.26 39.80
CA THR A 227 11.89 -19.49 38.40
C THR A 227 13.40 -19.42 38.15
N THR A 228 13.86 -20.09 37.09
CA THR A 228 15.26 -20.04 36.60
C THR A 228 15.60 -18.84 35.71
N TRP A 229 14.65 -17.93 35.44
CA TRP A 229 14.90 -16.67 34.71
C TRP A 229 15.70 -15.65 35.55
N ASN A 230 16.92 -16.02 35.91
CA ASN A 230 17.88 -15.13 36.54
C ASN A 230 18.55 -14.28 35.46
N HIS A 231 18.01 -13.10 35.14
CA HIS A 231 18.52 -12.30 34.03
C HIS A 231 19.88 -11.66 34.34
N ASP A 232 20.70 -11.48 33.31
CA ASP A 232 21.88 -10.61 33.38
C ASP A 232 21.43 -9.13 33.27
N PRO A 233 21.55 -8.31 34.32
CA PRO A 233 21.12 -6.92 34.31
C PRO A 233 21.86 -6.08 33.26
N ARG A 234 23.02 -6.52 32.76
CA ARG A 234 23.74 -5.84 31.66
C ARG A 234 23.00 -5.86 30.33
N LEU A 235 22.07 -6.80 30.16
CA LEU A 235 21.25 -6.97 28.97
C LEU A 235 19.82 -6.43 29.17
N ILE A 236 19.57 -5.71 30.27
CA ILE A 236 18.29 -5.04 30.52
C ILE A 236 18.48 -3.55 30.30
N GLY A 237 17.79 -3.00 29.30
CA GLY A 237 17.79 -1.58 28.97
C GLY A 237 16.44 -0.92 29.18
N THR A 238 16.41 0.40 29.07
CA THR A 238 15.15 1.15 29.07
C THR A 238 14.38 0.92 27.77
N ARG A 239 13.06 1.14 27.82
CA ARG A 239 12.22 1.09 26.62
C ARG A 239 12.70 2.04 25.52
N GLY A 240 13.05 3.28 25.89
CA GLY A 240 13.47 4.31 24.94
C GLY A 240 14.75 3.96 24.19
N GLU A 241 15.77 3.45 24.89
CA GLU A 241 17.04 3.02 24.28
C GLU A 241 16.82 1.91 23.25
N VAL A 242 16.04 0.90 23.63
CA VAL A 242 15.74 -0.26 22.80
C VAL A 242 14.89 0.14 21.58
N GLU A 243 13.89 0.99 21.75
CA GLU A 243 13.04 1.48 20.65
C GLU A 243 13.82 2.37 19.68
N TYR A 244 14.68 3.25 20.18
CA TYR A 244 15.54 4.11 19.35
C TYR A 244 16.45 3.28 18.43
N ALA A 245 17.09 2.24 18.98
CA ALA A 245 17.94 1.32 18.22
C ALA A 245 17.17 0.59 17.11
N LEU A 246 15.99 0.07 17.43
CA LEU A 246 15.12 -0.57 16.45
C LEU A 246 14.68 0.39 15.35
N ARG A 247 14.31 1.62 15.70
CA ARG A 247 13.82 2.63 14.74
C ARG A 247 14.90 3.03 13.75
N LYS A 248 16.15 3.18 14.23
CA LYS A 248 17.31 3.41 13.37
C LYS A 248 17.49 2.26 12.37
N TYR A 249 17.32 1.02 12.80
CA TYR A 249 17.39 -0.14 11.91
C TYR A 249 16.20 -0.19 10.93
N GLU A 250 14.99 0.09 11.40
CA GLU A 250 13.77 0.14 10.58
C GLU A 250 13.90 1.15 9.43
N MET A 251 14.47 2.33 9.69
CA MET A 251 14.71 3.34 8.66
C MET A 251 15.68 2.84 7.58
N ARG A 252 16.78 2.17 7.98
CA ARG A 252 17.72 1.54 7.04
C ARG A 252 17.02 0.49 6.18
N VAL A 253 16.16 -0.33 6.79
CA VAL A 253 15.36 -1.32 6.04
C VAL A 253 14.37 -0.64 5.09
N GLY A 254 13.75 0.48 5.49
CA GLY A 254 12.87 1.28 4.63
C GLY A 254 13.59 1.78 3.37
N MET A 255 14.81 2.31 3.52
CA MET A 255 15.65 2.71 2.38
C MET A 255 16.05 1.52 1.50
N LYS A 256 16.45 0.39 2.11
CA LYS A 256 16.76 -0.84 1.37
C LYS A 256 15.55 -1.35 0.58
N ARG A 257 14.34 -1.26 1.13
CA ARG A 257 13.10 -1.63 0.43
C ARG A 257 12.97 -0.88 -0.89
N ILE A 258 13.19 0.44 -0.91
CA ILE A 258 13.13 1.25 -2.14
C ILE A 258 14.15 0.74 -3.16
N LYS A 259 15.39 0.43 -2.72
CA LYS A 259 16.42 -0.16 -3.59
C LYS A 259 16.00 -1.52 -4.15
N TYR A 260 15.36 -2.37 -3.36
CA TYR A 260 14.85 -3.67 -3.80
C TYR A 260 13.69 -3.53 -4.80
N LEU A 261 12.84 -2.51 -4.65
CA LEU A 261 11.82 -2.20 -5.64
C LEU A 261 12.43 -1.75 -6.98
N GLY A 262 13.55 -1.02 -6.96
CA GLY A 262 14.32 -0.77 -8.19
C GLY A 262 14.82 -2.06 -8.83
N ARG A 263 15.32 -3.00 -8.04
CA ARG A 263 15.79 -4.32 -8.52
C ARG A 263 14.65 -5.21 -9.06
N LEU A 264 13.43 -5.04 -8.54
CA LEU A 264 12.24 -5.77 -9.02
C LEU A 264 12.02 -5.55 -10.52
N PHE A 265 12.26 -4.33 -11.01
CA PHE A 265 12.17 -4.03 -12.44
C PHE A 265 13.14 -4.88 -13.26
N ASP A 266 14.40 -5.00 -12.84
CA ASP A 266 15.39 -5.81 -13.56
C ASP A 266 15.03 -7.30 -13.56
N LEU A 267 14.49 -7.82 -12.47
CA LEU A 267 14.03 -9.20 -12.38
C LEU A 267 12.87 -9.51 -13.32
N ILE A 268 11.96 -8.56 -13.51
CA ILE A 268 10.82 -8.72 -14.42
C ILE A 268 11.27 -8.52 -15.88
N ARG A 269 12.13 -7.53 -16.12
CA ARG A 269 12.61 -7.14 -17.46
C ARG A 269 13.59 -8.13 -18.08
N ASN A 270 14.41 -8.87 -17.32
CA ASN A 270 15.48 -9.69 -17.92
C ASN A 270 15.00 -10.78 -18.92
N ASN A 271 13.70 -10.98 -19.10
CA ASN A 271 13.09 -11.78 -20.18
C ASN A 271 12.17 -10.92 -21.09
N CYS A 272 12.59 -9.69 -21.46
CA CYS A 272 11.72 -8.67 -22.07
C CYS A 272 11.41 -8.82 -23.57
N GLU A 273 11.87 -9.88 -24.24
CA GLU A 273 11.30 -10.20 -25.56
C GLU A 273 9.91 -10.86 -25.43
N ASP A 274 9.58 -11.44 -24.26
CA ASP A 274 8.40 -12.31 -24.09
C ASP A 274 7.39 -11.86 -23.01
N ILE A 275 7.42 -10.60 -22.52
CA ILE A 275 6.41 -10.15 -21.53
C ILE A 275 4.99 -10.21 -22.12
N LEU A 276 4.85 -9.92 -23.41
CA LEU A 276 3.56 -9.94 -24.09
C LEU A 276 3.13 -11.37 -24.48
N ASP A 277 4.07 -12.30 -24.68
CA ASP A 277 3.78 -13.67 -25.16
C ASP A 277 3.45 -14.61 -23.99
N ASP A 278 4.29 -14.66 -22.95
CA ASP A 278 4.06 -15.52 -21.77
C ASP A 278 2.86 -15.07 -20.90
N SER A 279 2.45 -13.80 -21.03
CA SER A 279 1.35 -13.20 -20.27
C SER A 279 0.13 -12.88 -21.13
N GLU A 280 0.05 -13.36 -22.38
CA GLU A 280 -1.11 -13.10 -23.26
C GLU A 280 -2.43 -13.52 -22.59
N HIS A 281 -2.38 -14.60 -21.81
CA HIS A 281 -3.51 -15.06 -21.00
C HIS A 281 -4.05 -14.00 -20.02
N LEU A 282 -3.23 -13.04 -19.56
CA LEU A 282 -3.68 -11.93 -18.71
C LEU A 282 -4.54 -10.92 -19.47
N PHE A 283 -4.38 -10.78 -20.80
CA PHE A 283 -5.26 -9.94 -21.62
C PHE A 283 -6.68 -10.51 -21.74
N HIS A 284 -6.81 -11.82 -21.54
CA HIS A 284 -8.10 -12.51 -21.58
C HIS A 284 -8.76 -12.63 -20.20
N ILE A 285 -8.11 -12.17 -19.13
CA ILE A 285 -8.75 -12.05 -17.82
C ILE A 285 -9.74 -10.90 -17.92
N SER A 286 -11.02 -11.27 -17.91
CA SER A 286 -12.09 -10.28 -17.85
C SER A 286 -11.98 -9.50 -16.55
N TYR A 287 -12.04 -8.17 -16.64
CA TYR A 287 -12.34 -7.37 -15.46
C TYR A 287 -13.63 -7.88 -14.84
N HIS A 288 -13.66 -8.01 -13.51
CA HIS A 288 -14.90 -8.35 -12.83
C HIS A 288 -15.97 -7.34 -13.26
N PRO A 289 -17.18 -7.80 -13.61
CA PRO A 289 -18.27 -6.90 -13.95
C PRO A 289 -18.39 -5.84 -12.86
N ILE A 290 -18.67 -4.59 -13.25
CA ILE A 290 -19.01 -3.53 -12.30
C ILE A 290 -20.19 -4.03 -11.49
N LYS A 291 -19.91 -4.56 -10.30
CA LYS A 291 -20.93 -5.02 -9.39
C LYS A 291 -21.49 -3.78 -8.73
N GLY A 292 -22.78 -3.53 -8.94
CA GLY A 292 -23.49 -2.56 -8.12
C GLY A 292 -23.37 -2.96 -6.64
N SER A 293 -23.51 -2.00 -5.72
CA SER A 293 -23.49 -2.31 -4.29
C SER A 293 -24.44 -3.48 -3.99
N ASP A 294 -23.99 -4.48 -3.21
CA ASP A 294 -24.84 -5.60 -2.78
C ASP A 294 -26.03 -5.11 -1.90
N SER A 295 -26.06 -3.83 -1.53
CA SER A 295 -27.16 -3.14 -0.86
C SER A 295 -27.29 -1.71 -1.41
N PRO A 296 -27.90 -1.52 -2.59
CA PRO A 296 -27.95 -0.21 -3.24
C PRO A 296 -28.71 0.79 -2.37
N LEU A 297 -28.16 2.00 -2.26
CA LEU A 297 -28.81 3.10 -1.57
C LEU A 297 -30.05 3.53 -2.35
N ASN A 298 -31.21 3.54 -1.69
CA ASN A 298 -32.44 4.09 -2.26
C ASN A 298 -32.48 5.61 -2.06
N ILE A 299 -31.69 6.34 -2.85
CA ILE A 299 -31.66 7.80 -2.87
C ILE A 299 -32.50 8.25 -4.07
N SER A 300 -33.42 9.18 -3.85
CA SER A 300 -34.21 9.73 -4.94
C SER A 300 -33.32 10.58 -5.87
N SER A 301 -33.49 10.45 -7.18
CA SER A 301 -32.56 11.01 -8.17
C SER A 301 -32.43 12.55 -8.06
N GLU A 302 -33.49 13.27 -7.66
CA GLU A 302 -33.45 14.72 -7.43
C GLU A 302 -32.59 15.14 -6.23
N ARG A 303 -32.22 14.19 -5.37
CA ARG A 303 -31.32 14.38 -4.22
C ARG A 303 -29.85 14.08 -4.59
N ILE A 304 -29.57 13.68 -5.82
CA ILE A 304 -28.22 13.46 -6.35
C ILE A 304 -27.87 14.60 -7.31
N ALA A 305 -26.72 15.24 -7.11
CA ALA A 305 -26.22 16.27 -8.00
C ALA A 305 -24.98 15.83 -8.80
N ILE A 306 -24.92 16.20 -10.07
CA ILE A 306 -23.72 16.09 -10.90
C ILE A 306 -23.15 17.49 -11.06
N VAL A 307 -21.90 17.68 -10.63
CA VAL A 307 -21.30 19.02 -10.47
C VAL A 307 -20.03 19.14 -11.29
N ILE A 308 -20.05 20.11 -12.22
CA ILE A 308 -18.89 20.54 -13.00
C ILE A 308 -18.51 21.96 -12.57
N VAL A 309 -17.26 22.14 -12.17
CA VAL A 309 -16.70 23.44 -11.78
C VAL A 309 -15.69 23.89 -12.82
N LEU A 310 -16.04 24.92 -13.58
CA LEU A 310 -15.13 25.55 -14.54
C LEU A 310 -14.20 26.52 -13.82
N ALA A 311 -12.94 26.58 -14.24
CA ALA A 311 -12.09 27.68 -13.85
C ALA A 311 -12.61 28.97 -14.48
N GLU A 312 -12.45 30.08 -13.78
CA GLU A 312 -12.83 31.38 -14.30
C GLU A 312 -12.28 31.65 -15.72
N GLY A 313 -13.12 32.24 -16.58
CA GLY A 313 -12.78 32.59 -17.95
C GLY A 313 -12.87 31.40 -18.92
N VAL A 314 -13.08 30.18 -18.42
CA VAL A 314 -13.31 29.00 -19.25
C VAL A 314 -14.78 28.93 -19.64
N GLU A 315 -15.06 28.95 -20.93
CA GLU A 315 -16.41 28.88 -21.48
C GLU A 315 -16.86 27.42 -21.69
N ARG A 316 -18.16 27.16 -21.51
CA ARG A 316 -18.82 25.86 -21.81
C ARG A 316 -18.42 25.34 -23.19
N LYS A 317 -18.31 26.22 -24.18
CA LYS A 317 -18.01 25.88 -25.58
C LYS A 317 -16.71 25.10 -25.76
N PHE A 318 -15.74 25.25 -24.86
CA PHE A 318 -14.49 24.50 -24.94
C PHE A 318 -14.67 22.99 -24.68
N TYR A 319 -15.77 22.61 -24.00
CA TYR A 319 -16.12 21.24 -23.63
C TYR A 319 -17.57 20.87 -24.03
N GLU A 320 -18.10 21.53 -25.06
CA GLU A 320 -19.53 21.51 -25.43
C GLU A 320 -20.13 20.10 -25.43
N ILE A 321 -19.57 19.17 -26.22
CA ILE A 321 -20.09 17.80 -26.34
C ILE A 321 -20.07 17.05 -24.98
N ALA A 322 -19.02 17.23 -24.18
CA ALA A 322 -18.90 16.56 -22.89
C ALA A 322 -19.96 17.05 -21.91
N ILE A 323 -20.04 18.37 -21.71
CA ILE A 323 -20.99 19.01 -20.80
C ILE A 323 -22.43 18.73 -21.25
N ASP A 324 -22.73 18.84 -22.54
CA ASP A 324 -24.06 18.58 -23.08
C ASP A 324 -24.50 17.12 -22.86
N SER A 325 -23.59 16.15 -23.01
CA SER A 325 -23.88 14.74 -22.74
C SER A 325 -24.26 14.50 -21.27
N VAL A 326 -23.55 15.16 -20.34
CA VAL A 326 -23.80 15.05 -18.89
C VAL A 326 -25.11 15.74 -18.50
N GLU A 327 -25.39 16.92 -19.06
CA GLU A 327 -26.65 17.63 -18.81
C GLU A 327 -27.84 16.84 -19.34
N CYS A 328 -27.73 16.29 -20.55
CA CYS A 328 -28.77 15.47 -21.14
C CYS A 328 -29.05 14.20 -20.33
N TYR A 329 -27.99 13.51 -19.90
CA TYR A 329 -28.07 12.38 -18.99
C TYR A 329 -28.75 12.75 -17.67
N SER A 330 -28.38 13.90 -17.09
CA SER A 330 -28.97 14.38 -15.83
C SER A 330 -30.47 14.62 -15.97
N LYS A 331 -30.89 15.27 -17.05
CA LYS A 331 -32.31 15.50 -17.36
C LYS A 331 -33.07 14.19 -17.55
N ALA A 332 -32.51 13.23 -18.29
CA ALA A 332 -33.14 11.96 -18.57
C ALA A 332 -33.39 11.12 -17.30
N HIS A 333 -32.49 11.20 -16.31
CA HIS A 333 -32.60 10.44 -15.05
C HIS A 333 -33.16 11.25 -13.87
N GLY A 334 -33.44 12.54 -14.05
CA GLY A 334 -33.93 13.41 -12.97
C GLY A 334 -32.88 13.85 -11.95
N TYR A 335 -31.58 13.72 -12.27
CA TYR A 335 -30.50 14.25 -11.43
C TYR A 335 -30.38 15.78 -11.54
N GLN A 336 -29.80 16.40 -10.51
CA GLN A 336 -29.55 17.83 -10.50
C GLN A 336 -28.22 18.16 -11.18
N PHE A 337 -28.26 18.81 -12.33
CA PHE A 337 -27.05 19.25 -13.03
C PHE A 337 -26.62 20.65 -12.57
N ILE A 338 -25.39 20.78 -12.09
CA ILE A 338 -24.82 22.05 -11.63
C ILE A 338 -23.53 22.34 -12.40
N LEU A 339 -23.62 23.29 -13.33
CA LEU A 339 -22.48 23.90 -13.98
C LEU A 339 -22.20 25.26 -13.32
N THR A 340 -21.05 25.39 -12.67
CA THR A 340 -20.63 26.65 -12.01
C THR A 340 -19.19 26.98 -12.35
N ASN A 341 -18.73 28.18 -12.00
CA ASN A 341 -17.31 28.50 -11.92
C ASN A 341 -16.77 28.41 -10.48
N ASP A 342 -15.45 28.54 -10.34
CA ASP A 342 -14.71 28.49 -9.09
C ASP A 342 -14.70 29.80 -8.28
N ARG A 343 -15.39 30.86 -8.75
CA ARG A 343 -15.54 32.16 -8.06
C ARG A 343 -16.84 32.26 -7.27
N ASN A 344 -16.91 33.24 -6.37
CA ASN A 344 -18.11 33.57 -5.55
C ASN A 344 -18.52 32.48 -4.54
N TRP A 345 -17.68 31.48 -4.32
CA TRP A 345 -17.87 30.43 -3.32
C TRP A 345 -17.06 30.67 -2.02
N GLY A 346 -16.29 31.76 -1.97
CA GLY A 346 -15.35 32.05 -0.90
C GLY A 346 -14.16 31.09 -0.89
N CYS A 347 -13.72 30.68 -2.08
CA CYS A 347 -12.59 29.76 -2.30
C CYS A 347 -11.39 30.49 -2.93
N ASP A 348 -11.44 31.82 -3.07
CA ASP A 348 -10.44 32.63 -3.77
C ASP A 348 -9.11 32.74 -3.00
N HIS A 349 -9.05 32.25 -1.76
CA HIS A 349 -7.81 32.15 -0.97
C HIS A 349 -6.90 31.01 -1.42
N LEU A 350 -7.41 30.07 -2.22
CA LEU A 350 -6.63 29.00 -2.84
C LEU A 350 -6.13 29.44 -4.22
N ASN A 351 -4.85 29.27 -4.51
CA ASN A 351 -4.22 29.78 -5.74
C ASN A 351 -4.43 28.83 -6.93
N ASP A 352 -4.36 27.53 -6.69
CA ASP A 352 -4.56 26.48 -7.68
C ASP A 352 -6.05 26.20 -7.91
N LYS A 353 -6.50 26.40 -9.16
CA LYS A 353 -7.87 26.11 -9.59
C LYS A 353 -8.31 24.67 -9.31
N PHE A 354 -7.37 23.72 -9.35
CA PHE A 354 -7.66 22.32 -9.09
C PHE A 354 -7.98 22.05 -7.62
N PHE A 355 -7.52 22.90 -6.69
CA PHE A 355 -7.96 22.84 -5.29
C PHE A 355 -9.24 23.64 -5.05
N ARG A 356 -9.41 24.77 -5.73
CA ARG A 356 -10.65 25.57 -5.65
C ARG A 356 -11.90 24.77 -5.99
N ARG A 357 -11.87 23.91 -7.01
CA ARG A 357 -13.02 23.06 -7.33
C ARG A 357 -13.46 22.19 -6.14
N HIS A 358 -12.53 21.60 -5.38
CA HIS A 358 -12.88 20.79 -4.22
C HIS A 358 -13.47 21.64 -3.08
N CYS A 359 -13.00 22.89 -2.93
CA CYS A 359 -13.62 23.86 -2.01
C CYS A 359 -15.07 24.15 -2.43
N VAL A 360 -15.35 24.37 -3.72
CA VAL A 360 -16.71 24.56 -4.24
C VAL A 360 -17.58 23.33 -3.99
N ILE A 361 -17.08 22.12 -4.29
CA ILE A 361 -17.80 20.87 -4.01
C ILE A 361 -18.16 20.76 -2.52
N SER A 362 -17.27 21.16 -1.61
CA SER A 362 -17.54 21.17 -0.16
C SER A 362 -18.72 22.06 0.24
N LYS A 363 -19.00 23.14 -0.52
CA LYS A 363 -20.12 24.07 -0.29
C LYS A 363 -21.43 23.58 -0.91
N ILE A 364 -21.35 22.78 -1.98
CA ILE A 364 -22.51 22.23 -2.68
C ILE A 364 -23.02 20.95 -2.00
N LEU A 365 -22.11 20.07 -1.58
CA LEU A 365 -22.43 18.78 -0.95
C LEU A 365 -23.53 18.83 0.12
N PRO A 366 -23.56 19.81 1.05
CA PRO A 366 -24.58 19.86 2.10
C PRO A 366 -26.04 19.96 1.61
N LYS A 367 -26.28 20.34 0.35
CA LYS A 367 -27.62 20.53 -0.24
C LYS A 367 -28.23 19.25 -0.81
N TYR A 368 -27.39 18.24 -1.04
CA TYR A 368 -27.74 16.98 -1.70
C TYR A 368 -27.42 15.80 -0.79
N GLU A 369 -27.91 14.61 -1.13
CA GLU A 369 -27.56 13.37 -0.42
C GLU A 369 -26.28 12.75 -0.97
N ALA A 370 -26.04 12.91 -2.28
CA ALA A 370 -24.79 12.57 -2.93
C ALA A 370 -24.44 13.56 -4.03
N VAL A 371 -23.15 13.71 -4.29
CA VAL A 371 -22.59 14.50 -5.39
C VAL A 371 -21.66 13.62 -6.21
N LEU A 372 -21.82 13.65 -7.52
CA LEU A 372 -20.79 13.24 -8.47
C LEU A 372 -20.04 14.49 -8.92
N HIS A 373 -18.76 14.59 -8.56
CA HIS A 373 -17.87 15.60 -9.14
C HIS A 373 -17.35 15.10 -10.48
N LEU A 374 -17.35 15.96 -11.51
CA LEU A 374 -16.75 15.72 -12.82
C LEU A 374 -15.91 16.91 -13.29
N ASP A 375 -14.81 16.62 -13.97
CA ASP A 375 -14.15 17.56 -14.87
C ASP A 375 -14.97 17.80 -16.13
N ALA A 376 -14.79 18.98 -16.70
CA ALA A 376 -15.61 19.45 -17.81
C ALA A 376 -15.41 18.65 -19.10
N ASP A 377 -14.27 17.97 -19.26
CA ASP A 377 -13.95 17.09 -20.38
C ASP A 377 -14.31 15.61 -20.14
N ILE A 378 -15.18 15.33 -19.16
CA ILE A 378 -15.79 14.01 -18.97
C ILE A 378 -17.20 14.01 -19.55
N GLY A 379 -17.50 13.06 -20.43
CA GLY A 379 -18.83 12.89 -21.03
C GLY A 379 -19.41 11.49 -20.83
N VAL A 380 -20.75 11.39 -20.93
CA VAL A 380 -21.51 10.13 -20.75
C VAL A 380 -21.63 9.42 -22.09
N VAL A 381 -21.09 8.20 -22.19
CA VAL A 381 -21.27 7.34 -23.38
C VAL A 381 -22.40 6.33 -23.22
N ASN A 382 -22.66 5.89 -22.00
CA ASN A 382 -23.68 4.89 -21.70
C ASN A 382 -24.78 5.45 -20.80
N PRO A 383 -25.84 6.06 -21.37
CA PRO A 383 -26.90 6.68 -20.57
C PRO A 383 -27.81 5.66 -19.87
N LYS A 384 -27.62 4.34 -20.05
CA LYS A 384 -28.44 3.31 -19.38
C LYS A 384 -27.99 3.02 -17.95
N ARG A 385 -26.75 3.33 -17.60
CA ARG A 385 -26.20 3.15 -16.24
C ARG A 385 -26.77 4.22 -15.33
N LYS A 386 -26.95 3.88 -14.05
CA LYS A 386 -27.40 4.79 -12.99
C LYS A 386 -26.29 5.08 -11.98
N LEU A 387 -26.27 6.28 -11.42
CA LEU A 387 -25.29 6.67 -10.40
C LEU A 387 -25.42 5.85 -9.11
N GLU A 388 -26.65 5.46 -8.78
CA GLU A 388 -27.01 4.66 -7.62
C GLU A 388 -26.32 3.28 -7.65
N GLU A 389 -25.98 2.75 -8.83
CA GLU A 389 -25.19 1.51 -8.95
C GLU A 389 -23.81 1.63 -8.30
N PHE A 390 -23.23 2.83 -8.33
CA PHE A 390 -21.89 3.11 -7.85
C PHE A 390 -21.88 3.67 -6.42
N LEU A 391 -23.05 3.97 -5.84
CA LEU A 391 -23.17 4.39 -4.44
C LEU A 391 -23.32 3.19 -3.53
N ASP A 392 -22.56 3.17 -2.43
CA ASP A 392 -22.56 2.09 -1.45
C ASP A 392 -22.74 2.68 -0.04
N PRO A 393 -23.68 2.18 0.77
CA PRO A 393 -23.98 2.72 2.10
C PRO A 393 -22.82 2.64 3.08
N ASN A 394 -21.86 1.74 2.85
CA ASN A 394 -20.68 1.58 3.71
C ASN A 394 -19.60 2.64 3.44
N PHE A 395 -19.71 3.37 2.31
CA PHE A 395 -18.70 4.33 1.89
C PHE A 395 -19.27 5.76 1.81
N ASP A 396 -18.48 6.67 2.34
CA ASP A 396 -18.72 8.10 2.36
C ASP A 396 -18.22 8.76 1.07
N ILE A 397 -17.12 8.25 0.52
CA ILE A 397 -16.49 8.74 -0.71
C ILE A 397 -15.88 7.59 -1.50
N ILE A 398 -16.02 7.66 -2.82
CA ILE A 398 -15.58 6.64 -3.76
C ILE A 398 -14.75 7.32 -4.84
N PHE A 399 -13.46 7.01 -4.85
CA PHE A 399 -12.49 7.37 -5.88
C PHE A 399 -12.28 6.20 -6.85
N HIS A 400 -11.45 6.40 -7.86
CA HIS A 400 -11.02 5.36 -8.79
C HIS A 400 -9.57 5.55 -9.21
N ASP A 401 -8.88 4.43 -9.49
CA ASP A 401 -7.55 4.45 -10.08
C ASP A 401 -7.63 4.84 -11.56
N ARG A 402 -6.73 5.74 -11.97
CA ARG A 402 -6.56 6.13 -13.36
C ARG A 402 -5.90 5.00 -14.13
N HIS A 403 -6.41 4.70 -15.32
CA HIS A 403 -6.01 3.48 -16.03
C HIS A 403 -4.53 3.47 -16.44
N PHE A 404 -4.01 4.59 -16.96
CA PHE A 404 -2.65 4.64 -17.52
C PHE A 404 -1.55 5.09 -16.55
N SER A 405 -1.90 5.63 -15.39
CA SER A 405 -0.95 6.13 -14.39
C SER A 405 -1.13 5.40 -13.05
N PRO A 406 -0.22 5.54 -12.07
CA PRO A 406 -0.43 4.97 -10.74
C PRO A 406 -1.38 5.80 -9.87
N GLU A 407 -2.01 6.83 -10.42
CA GLU A 407 -2.75 7.84 -9.65
C GLU A 407 -4.19 7.43 -9.38
N ILE A 408 -4.71 7.89 -8.25
CA ILE A 408 -6.14 8.10 -8.03
C ILE A 408 -6.57 9.29 -8.90
N GLY A 409 -7.58 9.10 -9.75
CA GLY A 409 -8.09 10.14 -10.63
C GLY A 409 -8.92 11.17 -9.86
N MET A 410 -8.46 12.43 -9.80
CA MET A 410 -9.21 13.52 -9.16
C MET A 410 -10.17 14.27 -10.09
N ALA A 411 -10.19 13.89 -11.37
CA ALA A 411 -11.16 14.39 -12.34
C ALA A 411 -12.60 13.94 -12.03
N SER A 412 -12.78 12.89 -11.23
CA SER A 412 -14.11 12.54 -10.71
C SER A 412 -14.07 11.71 -9.43
N TYR A 413 -15.08 11.90 -8.58
CA TYR A 413 -15.35 11.06 -7.42
C TYR A 413 -16.83 11.18 -7.03
N LEU A 414 -17.37 10.11 -6.44
CA LEU A 414 -18.69 10.11 -5.81
C LEU A 414 -18.55 10.37 -4.32
N ILE A 415 -19.37 11.26 -3.77
CA ILE A 415 -19.29 11.64 -2.36
C ILE A 415 -20.69 11.78 -1.77
N ARG A 416 -20.94 11.11 -0.63
CA ARG A 416 -22.19 11.22 0.14
C ARG A 416 -22.13 12.36 1.13
N ASN A 417 -23.27 12.96 1.43
CA ASN A 417 -23.36 14.06 2.41
C ASN A 417 -23.37 13.53 3.85
N THR A 418 -22.19 13.14 4.33
CA THR A 418 -21.97 12.77 5.73
C THR A 418 -21.07 13.78 6.45
N GLY A 419 -21.03 13.74 7.79
CA GLY A 419 -20.11 14.58 8.56
C GLY A 419 -18.65 14.34 8.18
N TYR A 420 -18.30 13.08 7.93
CA TYR A 420 -16.97 12.67 7.51
C TYR A 420 -16.61 13.23 6.13
N SER A 421 -17.43 12.99 5.10
CA SER A 421 -17.22 13.50 3.74
C SER A 421 -17.04 15.00 3.66
N ARG A 422 -17.91 15.76 4.34
CA ARG A 422 -17.84 17.24 4.37
C ARG A 422 -16.53 17.73 4.97
N THR A 423 -16.02 17.02 5.99
CA THR A 423 -14.75 17.36 6.63
C THR A 423 -13.59 16.99 5.70
N LEU A 424 -13.59 15.77 5.17
CA LEU A 424 -12.52 15.26 4.32
C LEU A 424 -12.30 16.12 3.07
N ILE A 425 -13.37 16.44 2.33
CA ILE A 425 -13.22 17.21 1.08
C ILE A 425 -12.82 18.66 1.33
N LYS A 426 -13.28 19.25 2.44
CA LYS A 426 -12.85 20.58 2.88
C LYS A 426 -11.37 20.57 3.24
N GLU A 427 -10.93 19.61 4.05
CA GLU A 427 -9.51 19.47 4.39
C GLU A 427 -8.63 19.22 3.16
N PHE A 428 -9.10 18.41 2.21
CA PHE A 428 -8.39 18.19 0.95
C PHE A 428 -8.27 19.46 0.12
N SER A 429 -9.33 20.27 0.03
CA SER A 429 -9.24 21.57 -0.67
C SER A 429 -8.22 22.51 -0.05
N GLU A 430 -8.05 22.45 1.27
CA GLU A 430 -7.05 23.25 2.00
C GLU A 430 -5.65 22.62 1.99
N TYR A 431 -5.48 21.47 1.34
CA TYR A 431 -4.19 20.76 1.30
C TYR A 431 -3.18 21.40 0.33
N GLU A 432 -3.62 22.37 -0.50
CA GLU A 432 -2.74 23.17 -1.34
C GLU A 432 -1.53 23.74 -0.56
N LYS A 433 -1.75 24.17 0.69
CA LYS A 433 -0.69 24.72 1.56
C LYS A 433 0.39 23.72 2.00
N HIS A 434 0.20 22.43 1.72
CA HIS A 434 1.17 21.37 2.03
C HIS A 434 1.87 20.84 0.76
N LEU A 435 1.58 21.43 -0.41
CA LEU A 435 2.31 21.12 -1.62
C LEU A 435 3.81 21.42 -1.43
N PRO A 436 4.70 20.59 -1.97
CA PRO A 436 6.12 20.89 -1.95
C PRO A 436 6.49 22.18 -2.69
N ASP A 437 7.18 23.09 -2.01
CA ASP A 437 7.66 24.35 -2.60
C ASP A 437 8.74 24.11 -3.65
N GLY A 438 8.59 24.74 -4.82
CA GLY A 438 9.64 24.76 -5.86
C GLY A 438 9.90 23.43 -6.58
N SER A 439 9.01 22.43 -6.44
CA SER A 439 9.16 21.11 -7.08
C SER A 439 7.92 20.74 -7.91
N PHE A 440 8.06 19.76 -8.81
CA PHE A 440 6.94 19.28 -9.61
C PHE A 440 6.04 18.37 -8.77
N HIS A 441 4.84 18.84 -8.42
CA HIS A 441 3.97 18.12 -7.48
C HIS A 441 2.73 17.47 -8.11
N GLY A 442 2.33 17.83 -9.33
CA GLY A 442 1.17 17.24 -10.02
C GLY A 442 -0.19 17.72 -9.51
N THR A 443 -0.25 18.93 -8.93
CA THR A 443 -1.47 19.57 -8.38
C THR A 443 -2.22 18.64 -7.41
N ASP A 444 -3.55 18.67 -7.44
CA ASP A 444 -4.45 17.84 -6.65
C ASP A 444 -4.32 16.33 -6.93
N ASN A 445 -4.07 15.91 -8.18
CA ASN A 445 -3.87 14.50 -8.55
C ASN A 445 -2.62 13.93 -7.88
N GLY A 446 -1.52 14.69 -7.81
CA GLY A 446 -0.35 14.29 -7.03
C GLY A 446 -0.58 14.36 -5.52
N ALA A 447 -1.34 15.36 -5.05
CA ALA A 447 -1.54 15.63 -3.63
C ALA A 447 -2.48 14.66 -2.91
N ILE A 448 -3.54 14.15 -3.59
CA ILE A 448 -4.52 13.25 -2.97
C ILE A 448 -3.86 12.03 -2.32
N HIS A 449 -2.77 11.56 -2.92
CA HIS A 449 -2.01 10.41 -2.45
C HIS A 449 -1.42 10.67 -1.06
N MET A 450 -0.61 11.73 -0.89
CA MET A 450 -0.04 12.06 0.43
C MET A 450 -1.14 12.40 1.43
N PHE A 451 -2.14 13.19 1.03
CA PHE A 451 -3.26 13.56 1.91
C PHE A 451 -3.96 12.33 2.49
N LEU A 452 -4.35 11.38 1.62
CA LEU A 452 -4.98 10.14 2.06
C LEU A 452 -4.01 9.27 2.86
N ALA A 453 -2.74 9.18 2.47
CA ALA A 453 -1.75 8.41 3.21
C ALA A 453 -1.54 8.91 4.65
N GLU A 454 -1.46 10.22 4.86
CA GLU A 454 -1.35 10.84 6.18
C GLU A 454 -2.59 10.56 7.05
N LYS A 455 -3.79 10.57 6.45
CA LYS A 455 -5.05 10.29 7.14
C LYS A 455 -5.21 8.80 7.48
N LEU A 456 -4.88 7.92 6.55
CA LEU A 456 -5.13 6.48 6.64
C LEU A 456 -4.02 5.73 7.38
N PHE A 457 -2.77 6.19 7.26
CA PHE A 457 -1.59 5.51 7.83
C PHE A 457 -0.75 6.42 8.75
N PRO A 458 -1.36 7.17 9.70
CA PRO A 458 -0.61 8.10 10.56
C PRO A 458 0.44 7.40 11.44
N LYS A 459 0.27 6.09 11.66
CA LYS A 459 1.21 5.24 12.42
C LYS A 459 2.31 4.60 11.53
N ASN A 460 2.50 5.09 10.30
CA ASN A 460 3.58 4.69 9.38
C ASN A 460 4.50 5.88 9.03
N PRO A 461 5.05 6.60 10.02
CA PRO A 461 5.74 7.87 9.79
C PRO A 461 7.01 7.74 8.92
N ILE A 462 7.72 6.62 9.02
CA ILE A 462 8.91 6.36 8.20
C ILE A 462 8.51 6.25 6.72
N ASP A 463 7.51 5.43 6.40
CA ASP A 463 7.06 5.25 5.01
C ASP A 463 6.54 6.58 4.42
N LEU A 464 5.74 7.31 5.20
CA LEU A 464 5.24 8.63 4.82
C LEU A 464 6.37 9.62 4.51
N GLU A 465 7.38 9.72 5.37
CA GLU A 465 8.48 10.65 5.17
C GLU A 465 9.37 10.24 3.98
N LEU A 466 9.60 8.93 3.77
CA LEU A 466 10.34 8.46 2.60
C LEU A 466 9.64 8.83 1.29
N CYS A 467 8.32 8.62 1.20
CA CYS A 467 7.56 9.02 0.02
C CYS A 467 7.45 10.55 -0.11
N ARG A 468 7.33 11.28 1.00
CA ARG A 468 7.30 12.76 1.02
C ARG A 468 8.60 13.36 0.51
N ARG A 469 9.75 12.78 0.87
CA ARG A 469 11.06 13.18 0.34
C ARG A 469 11.14 12.96 -1.15
N ALA A 470 10.62 11.85 -1.67
CA ALA A 470 10.54 11.63 -3.12
C ALA A 470 9.68 12.72 -3.79
N TRP A 471 8.54 13.07 -3.19
CA TRP A 471 7.65 14.12 -3.73
C TRP A 471 8.32 15.50 -3.74
N ARG A 472 8.98 15.90 -2.65
CA ARG A 472 9.71 17.17 -2.54
C ARG A 472 10.87 17.31 -3.52
N ASN A 473 11.43 16.20 -3.98
CA ASN A 473 12.54 16.18 -4.93
C ASN A 473 12.08 15.94 -6.38
N SER A 474 10.78 15.87 -6.62
CA SER A 474 10.21 15.61 -7.94
C SER A 474 10.46 16.77 -8.90
N ARG A 475 10.90 16.48 -10.13
CA ARG A 475 11.23 17.49 -11.16
C ARG A 475 10.33 17.39 -12.38
N ASN A 476 9.63 16.29 -12.55
CA ASN A 476 8.83 15.99 -13.73
C ASN A 476 7.74 14.95 -13.41
N VAL A 477 6.91 14.63 -14.40
CA VAL A 477 5.80 13.66 -14.27
C VAL A 477 6.28 12.28 -13.85
N ALA A 478 7.42 11.80 -14.37
CA ALA A 478 7.95 10.48 -14.01
C ALA A 478 8.36 10.42 -12.53
N ASP A 479 9.00 11.48 -12.01
CA ASP A 479 9.34 11.56 -10.59
C ASP A 479 8.09 11.62 -9.71
N GLN A 480 7.05 12.34 -10.14
CA GLN A 480 5.77 12.39 -9.43
C GLN A 480 5.06 11.02 -9.45
N PHE A 481 5.12 10.27 -10.56
CA PHE A 481 4.61 8.89 -10.61
C PHE A 481 5.44 7.94 -9.74
N ALA A 482 6.76 8.14 -9.61
CA ALA A 482 7.59 7.35 -8.71
C ALA A 482 7.19 7.58 -7.24
N TYR A 483 6.98 8.83 -6.82
CA TYR A 483 6.42 9.14 -5.51
C TYR A 483 5.01 8.56 -5.33
N THR A 484 4.14 8.71 -6.34
CA THR A 484 2.77 8.18 -6.29
C THR A 484 2.81 6.67 -6.08
N THR A 485 3.69 5.95 -6.79
CA THR A 485 3.90 4.51 -6.62
C THR A 485 4.40 4.17 -5.21
N CYS A 486 5.26 5.00 -4.62
CA CYS A 486 5.68 4.85 -3.21
C CYS A 486 4.47 4.88 -2.25
N ILE A 487 3.53 5.80 -2.45
CA ILE A 487 2.30 5.87 -1.65
C ILE A 487 1.35 4.72 -1.98
N ARG A 488 1.18 4.35 -3.25
CA ARG A 488 0.33 3.21 -3.64
C ARG A 488 0.84 1.90 -3.03
N ALA A 489 2.16 1.72 -2.88
CA ALA A 489 2.74 0.62 -2.13
C ALA A 489 2.36 0.61 -0.64
N MET A 490 2.01 1.75 -0.04
CA MET A 490 1.44 1.79 1.31
C MET A 490 -0.05 1.40 1.33
N PHE A 491 -0.79 1.63 0.25
CA PHE A 491 -2.21 1.30 0.17
C PHE A 491 -2.38 -0.20 -0.11
N GLY A 492 -1.49 -0.73 -0.94
CA GLY A 492 -1.49 -2.10 -1.44
C GLY A 492 -2.67 -2.39 -2.36
N ALA A 493 -3.04 -3.67 -2.47
CA ALA A 493 -4.15 -4.14 -3.31
C ALA A 493 -5.54 -3.92 -2.68
N THR A 494 -5.59 -3.37 -1.47
CA THR A 494 -6.84 -3.06 -0.77
C THR A 494 -7.54 -1.87 -1.42
N THR A 495 -8.85 -1.96 -1.61
CA THR A 495 -9.68 -0.89 -2.17
C THR A 495 -10.40 -0.08 -1.11
N ASP A 496 -10.65 -0.68 0.06
CA ASP A 496 -11.57 -0.18 1.06
C ASP A 496 -10.81 0.20 2.33
N PHE A 497 -10.91 1.47 2.72
CA PHE A 497 -10.20 2.08 3.85
C PHE A 497 -11.21 2.74 4.80
N GLY A 498 -11.87 1.93 5.62
CA GLY A 498 -13.00 2.40 6.43
C GLY A 498 -14.15 2.81 5.52
N THR A 499 -14.52 4.10 5.55
CA THR A 499 -15.59 4.66 4.71
C THR A 499 -15.08 5.28 3.40
N ILE A 500 -13.79 5.15 3.08
CA ILE A 500 -13.21 5.57 1.79
C ILE A 500 -13.04 4.32 0.91
N ARG A 501 -13.48 4.38 -0.34
CA ARG A 501 -13.21 3.36 -1.36
C ARG A 501 -12.43 3.93 -2.54
N ILE A 502 -11.50 3.15 -3.07
CA ILE A 502 -10.75 3.42 -4.30
C ILE A 502 -10.98 2.24 -5.24
N LEU A 503 -11.75 2.46 -6.30
CA LEU A 503 -12.04 1.44 -7.31
C LEU A 503 -10.77 1.13 -8.12
N LYS A 504 -10.50 -0.16 -8.35
CA LYS A 504 -9.34 -0.62 -9.14
C LYS A 504 -9.49 -0.23 -10.61
N LYS A 505 -8.37 -0.24 -11.33
CA LYS A 505 -8.34 -0.09 -12.79
C LYS A 505 -9.30 -1.07 -13.45
N GLY A 506 -10.11 -0.57 -14.38
CA GLY A 506 -11.12 -1.36 -15.10
C GLY A 506 -12.44 -1.57 -14.35
N THR A 507 -12.54 -1.13 -13.09
CA THR A 507 -13.79 -1.18 -12.29
C THR A 507 -14.40 0.19 -12.01
N GLY A 508 -13.67 1.26 -12.30
CA GLY A 508 -14.17 2.65 -12.20
C GLY A 508 -15.17 3.01 -13.30
N TYR A 509 -15.94 4.06 -13.07
CA TYR A 509 -16.97 4.55 -14.00
C TYR A 509 -16.45 5.56 -15.05
N VAL A 510 -15.18 5.97 -14.95
CA VAL A 510 -14.49 6.83 -15.92
C VAL A 510 -13.21 6.17 -16.38
N ARG A 511 -12.88 6.28 -17.67
CA ARG A 511 -11.54 6.06 -18.19
C ARG A 511 -11.19 7.09 -19.26
N ASP A 512 -9.91 7.29 -19.52
CA ASP A 512 -9.46 8.17 -20.59
C ASP A 512 -9.86 7.60 -21.97
N ASP A 513 -10.40 8.47 -22.82
CA ASP A 513 -10.91 8.16 -24.18
C ASP A 513 -9.83 7.59 -25.10
N TRP A 514 -8.65 8.24 -25.06
CA TRP A 514 -7.54 7.95 -25.95
C TRP A 514 -7.00 6.53 -25.82
N LEU A 515 -7.29 5.82 -24.72
CA LEU A 515 -6.81 4.45 -24.50
C LEU A 515 -7.39 3.44 -25.48
N THR A 516 -8.55 3.73 -26.06
CA THR A 516 -9.27 2.80 -26.95
C THR A 516 -9.85 3.51 -28.18
N SER A 517 -9.27 4.64 -28.57
CA SER A 517 -9.78 5.47 -29.67
C SER A 517 -11.26 5.88 -29.51
N GLY A 518 -11.75 6.03 -28.28
CA GLY A 518 -13.16 6.33 -28.00
C GLY A 518 -14.15 5.16 -28.19
N ILE A 519 -13.66 3.97 -28.59
CA ILE A 519 -14.50 2.76 -28.65
C ILE A 519 -14.91 2.37 -27.23
N TRP A 520 -16.20 2.14 -27.01
CA TRP A 520 -16.76 1.81 -25.70
C TRP A 520 -17.71 0.61 -25.75
N SER A 521 -17.87 -0.06 -24.61
CA SER A 521 -18.75 -1.22 -24.45
C SER A 521 -19.92 -0.90 -23.51
N PRO A 522 -21.18 -1.18 -23.88
CA PRO A 522 -22.34 -0.99 -23.00
C PRO A 522 -22.33 -1.80 -21.71
N GLU A 523 -21.59 -2.91 -21.67
CA GLU A 523 -21.48 -3.76 -20.47
C GLU A 523 -20.44 -3.23 -19.48
N ARG A 524 -19.44 -2.49 -19.97
CA ARG A 524 -18.27 -2.06 -19.19
C ARG A 524 -18.25 -0.56 -18.92
N ASP A 525 -18.45 0.26 -19.94
CA ASP A 525 -18.15 1.68 -19.90
C ASP A 525 -19.38 2.50 -19.49
N PHE A 526 -19.11 3.63 -18.83
CA PHE A 526 -20.11 4.63 -18.47
C PHE A 526 -19.74 6.02 -18.98
N MET A 527 -18.60 6.55 -18.55
CA MET A 527 -18.11 7.87 -18.96
C MET A 527 -16.69 7.82 -19.52
N LEU A 528 -16.37 8.72 -20.44
CA LEU A 528 -15.04 8.88 -21.02
C LEU A 528 -14.47 10.27 -20.70
N HIS A 529 -13.18 10.31 -20.39
CA HIS A 529 -12.44 11.53 -20.05
C HIS A 529 -11.53 11.98 -21.21
N GLY A 530 -11.40 13.30 -21.38
CA GLY A 530 -10.46 13.93 -22.33
C GLY A 530 -11.12 14.63 -23.52
N TRP A 531 -12.43 14.88 -23.49
CA TRP A 531 -13.18 15.49 -24.58
C TRP A 531 -13.08 17.02 -24.63
N LYS A 532 -11.91 17.53 -25.06
CA LYS A 532 -11.71 18.96 -25.35
C LYS A 532 -12.04 19.26 -26.82
N MET A 533 -12.83 20.29 -27.09
CA MET A 533 -13.29 20.57 -28.46
C MET A 533 -12.16 20.88 -29.45
N ASN A 534 -11.06 21.48 -29.00
CA ASN A 534 -9.88 21.73 -29.83
C ASN A 534 -9.05 20.46 -30.15
N GLN A 535 -9.38 19.33 -29.52
CA GLN A 535 -8.75 18.02 -29.70
C GLN A 535 -9.63 17.06 -30.51
N LEU A 536 -10.87 17.44 -30.81
CA LEU A 536 -11.81 16.63 -31.57
C LEU A 536 -11.33 16.46 -33.02
N LYS A 537 -11.34 15.22 -33.51
CA LYS A 537 -11.08 14.88 -34.91
C LYS A 537 -12.31 14.24 -35.55
N ALA A 538 -12.36 14.31 -36.88
CA ALA A 538 -13.37 13.58 -37.64
C ALA A 538 -13.20 12.08 -37.42
N THR A 539 -14.27 11.41 -37.01
CA THR A 539 -14.29 9.96 -36.83
C THR A 539 -13.98 9.27 -38.18
N PRO A 540 -13.09 8.25 -38.20
CA PRO A 540 -12.82 7.47 -39.40
C PRO A 540 -14.11 6.88 -40.01
N ARG A 541 -14.18 6.81 -41.35
CA ARG A 541 -15.33 6.22 -42.05
C ARG A 541 -15.32 4.69 -42.01
N GLU A 542 -14.13 4.10 -41.93
CA GLU A 542 -13.92 2.66 -41.84
C GLU A 542 -13.93 2.23 -40.37
N ALA A 543 -14.25 0.95 -40.14
CA ALA A 543 -14.12 0.36 -38.80
C ALA A 543 -12.65 0.43 -38.37
N PHE A 544 -12.42 0.80 -37.10
CA PHE A 544 -11.11 0.83 -36.49
C PHE A 544 -11.13 0.05 -35.18
N GLU A 545 -9.97 -0.41 -34.76
CA GLU A 545 -9.79 -1.22 -33.56
C GLU A 545 -9.61 -0.35 -32.32
N ALA A 546 -9.82 -0.97 -31.15
CA ALA A 546 -9.73 -0.30 -29.87
C ALA A 546 -8.25 -0.11 -29.47
N GLU A 547 -7.59 0.84 -30.13
CA GLU A 547 -6.16 1.10 -29.96
C GLU A 547 -5.87 2.44 -29.26
N PRO A 548 -4.74 2.57 -28.55
CA PRO A 548 -4.32 3.84 -28.00
C PRO A 548 -4.04 4.91 -29.06
N MET A 549 -4.51 6.13 -28.81
CA MET A 549 -4.21 7.33 -29.60
C MET A 549 -3.36 8.33 -28.83
N LYS A 550 -2.98 9.44 -29.50
CA LYS A 550 -2.41 10.60 -28.79
C LYS A 550 -3.42 11.13 -27.78
N GLN A 551 -2.97 11.45 -26.57
CA GLN A 551 -3.81 12.01 -25.49
C GLN A 551 -4.53 13.32 -25.87
N THR A 552 -4.10 13.99 -26.93
CA THR A 552 -4.65 15.25 -27.45
C THR A 552 -5.55 15.05 -28.68
N VAL A 553 -6.04 13.83 -28.89
CA VAL A 553 -6.92 13.44 -29.99
C VAL A 553 -8.04 12.56 -29.44
N TRP A 554 -9.27 12.83 -29.87
CA TRP A 554 -10.42 11.97 -29.61
C TRP A 554 -11.41 12.00 -30.78
N TYR A 555 -12.26 10.98 -30.84
CA TYR A 555 -13.36 10.87 -31.80
C TYR A 555 -14.69 10.93 -31.06
N SER A 556 -15.66 11.65 -31.64
CA SER A 556 -17.00 11.70 -31.04
C SER A 556 -17.67 10.32 -31.11
N PRO A 557 -18.16 9.76 -29.99
CA PRO A 557 -19.00 8.56 -30.00
C PRO A 557 -20.43 8.87 -30.44
N PHE A 558 -20.78 10.15 -30.64
CA PHE A 558 -22.10 10.60 -31.08
C PHE A 558 -22.09 10.98 -32.56
N GLN A 559 -23.18 10.66 -33.26
CA GLN A 559 -23.39 11.03 -34.67
C GLN A 559 -23.74 12.52 -34.87
N GLY A 560 -24.09 13.24 -33.81
CA GLY A 560 -24.49 14.64 -33.86
C GLY A 560 -24.46 15.29 -32.47
N GLY A 561 -24.85 16.57 -32.41
CA GLY A 561 -24.96 17.33 -31.16
C GLY A 561 -26.21 16.95 -30.34
N PHE A 562 -26.36 17.60 -29.19
CA PHE A 562 -27.46 17.36 -28.25
C PHE A 562 -28.57 18.40 -28.39
N ASP A 563 -29.82 17.94 -28.41
CA ASP A 563 -31.00 18.77 -28.20
C ASP A 563 -31.45 18.62 -26.75
N LEU A 564 -31.07 19.59 -25.92
CA LEU A 564 -31.24 19.55 -24.47
C LEU A 564 -32.71 19.59 -24.02
N ASP A 565 -33.64 19.94 -24.90
CA ASP A 565 -35.08 19.94 -24.62
C ASP A 565 -35.71 18.57 -24.87
N ARG A 566 -35.02 17.70 -25.62
CA ARG A 566 -35.48 16.34 -25.95
C ARG A 566 -34.84 15.25 -25.08
N CYS A 567 -34.02 15.64 -24.12
CA CYS A 567 -33.34 14.75 -23.20
C CYS A 567 -34.34 14.09 -22.24
N THR A 568 -34.78 12.89 -22.64
CA THR A 568 -35.71 12.03 -21.90
C THR A 568 -35.17 10.61 -21.93
N PHE A 569 -35.49 9.83 -20.90
CA PHE A 569 -35.18 8.40 -20.93
C PHE A 569 -36.15 7.70 -21.90
N GLY A 570 -35.61 7.07 -22.93
CA GLY A 570 -36.35 6.39 -24.00
C GLY A 570 -36.29 4.88 -23.90
#